data_AF-A0A6L2PJG4-F1
#
_entry.id   AF-A0A6L2PJG4-F1
#
_cell.length_a   1.000
_cell.length_b   1.000
_cell.length_c   1.000
_cell.angle_alpha   90.00
_cell.angle_beta   90.00
_cell.angle_gamma   90.00
#
_symmetry.space_group_name_H-M   'P 1'
#
loop_
_entity.id
_entity.type
_entity.pdbx_description
1 polymer ?
#
loop_
_entity_poly.entity_id
_entity_poly.type
_entity_poly.pdbx_seq_one_letter_code
_entity_poly.pdbx_strand_id
1 'polypeptide(L)' 'RASQSSLQLQLAPSLEHQTAAMLSILERYKWHQFSVVTSQIAGHDDFIQAVRERITEMQDRF' A
#
# COMPACT_ATOMS: atom_id res chain seq x y z
N ARG A 1 -16.88 6.80 33.04
CA ARG A 1 -16.31 7.90 32.22
C ARG A 1 -16.16 7.35 30.81
N ALA A 2 -17.19 7.50 29.98
CA ALA A 2 -17.21 6.91 28.64
C ALA A 2 -16.14 7.58 27.78
N SER A 3 -15.26 6.77 27.19
CA SER A 3 -14.28 7.16 26.19
C SER A 3 -14.99 7.87 25.04
N GLN A 4 -14.81 9.19 24.92
CA GLN A 4 -15.23 9.93 23.74
C GLN A 4 -14.43 9.37 22.55
N SER A 5 -15.11 8.67 21.64
CA SER A 5 -14.55 8.26 20.37
C SER A 5 -14.18 9.51 19.57
N SER A 6 -12.89 9.73 19.31
CA SER A 6 -12.45 10.80 18.43
C SER A 6 -12.81 10.44 16.98
N LEU A 7 -13.92 10.98 16.49
CA LEU A 7 -14.24 10.92 15.07
C LEU A 7 -13.31 11.88 14.32
N GLN A 8 -12.17 11.37 13.87
CA GLN A 8 -11.21 12.11 13.06
C GLN A 8 -11.21 11.55 11.64
N LEU A 9 -11.57 12.39 10.68
CA LEU A 9 -11.50 12.07 9.26
C LEU A 9 -10.17 12.60 8.70
N GLN A 10 -9.44 11.74 7.99
CA GLN A 10 -8.25 12.15 7.25
C GLN A 10 -8.53 12.11 5.75
N LEU A 11 -8.30 13.22 5.06
CA LEU A 11 -8.41 13.31 3.60
C LEU A 11 -7.10 12.88 2.91
N ALA A 12 -6.44 11.85 3.44
CA ALA A 12 -5.23 11.28 2.88
C ALA A 12 -5.55 9.93 2.22
N PRO A 13 -4.84 9.54 1.14
CA PRO A 13 -5.02 8.24 0.54
C PRO A 13 -4.59 7.15 1.52
N SER A 14 -5.35 6.05 1.57
CA SER A 14 -4.96 4.89 2.34
C SER A 14 -3.75 4.19 1.72
N LEU A 15 -3.10 3.32 2.49
CA LEU A 15 -1.89 2.63 2.06
C LEU A 15 -2.13 1.72 0.87
N GLU A 16 -3.31 1.09 0.82
CA GLU A 16 -3.75 0.24 -0.28
C GLU A 16 -3.92 1.07 -1.56
N HIS A 17 -4.55 2.24 -1.47
CA HIS A 17 -4.70 3.16 -2.60
C HIS A 17 -3.34 3.65 -3.11
N GLN A 18 -2.42 3.98 -2.20
CA GLN A 18 -1.06 4.42 -2.57
C GLN A 18 -0.30 3.30 -3.29
N THR A 19 -0.35 2.09 -2.76
CA THR A 19 0.34 0.92 -3.33
C THR A 19 -0.21 0.54 -4.70
N ALA A 20 -1.53 0.57 -4.87
CA ALA A 20 -2.17 0.33 -6.16
C ALA A 20 -1.73 1.36 -7.21
N ALA A 21 -1.64 2.64 -6.83
CA ALA A 21 -1.17 3.69 -7.72
C ALA A 21 0.30 3.46 -8.13
N MET A 22 1.17 3.13 -7.18
CA MET A 22 2.59 2.82 -7.47
C MET A 22 2.73 1.64 -8.45
N LEU A 23 2.05 0.52 -8.18
CA LEU A 23 2.14 -0.66 -9.04
C LEU A 23 1.54 -0.44 -10.43
N SER A 24 0.50 0.39 -10.56
CA SER A 24 -0.05 0.75 -11.87
C SER A 24 0.95 1.49 -12.77
N ILE A 25 1.90 2.22 -12.18
CA ILE A 25 2.99 2.86 -12.92
C ILE A 25 3.97 1.79 -13.40
N LEU A 26 4.36 0.85 -12.53
CA LEU A 26 5.27 -0.24 -12.90
C LEU A 26 4.69 -1.08 -14.05
N GLU A 27 3.41 -1.43 -13.97
CA GLU A 27 2.67 -2.17 -15.00
C GLU A 27 2.68 -1.42 -16.34
N ARG A 28 2.32 -0.12 -16.32
CA ARG A 28 2.27 0.73 -17.51
C ARG A 28 3.60 0.78 -18.27
N TYR A 29 4.71 0.81 -17.54
CA TYR A 29 6.06 0.89 -18.12
C TYR A 29 6.77 -0.46 -18.21
N LYS A 30 6.07 -1.58 -17.93
CA LYS A 30 6.62 -2.94 -18.01
C LYS A 30 7.84 -3.15 -17.10
N TRP A 31 7.86 -2.50 -15.93
CA TRP A 31 8.89 -2.65 -14.91
C TRP A 31 8.57 -3.85 -14.00
N HIS A 32 8.71 -5.06 -14.54
CA HIS A 32 8.38 -6.31 -13.84
C HIS A 32 9.34 -6.67 -12.70
N GLN A 33 10.51 -6.05 -12.66
CA GLN A 33 11.52 -6.28 -11.63
C GLN A 33 11.78 -4.97 -10.87
N PHE A 34 11.53 -5.00 -9.58
CA PHE A 34 11.75 -3.88 -8.67
C PHE A 34 12.12 -4.40 -7.28
N SER A 35 12.47 -3.49 -6.38
CA SER A 35 12.75 -3.81 -4.97
C SER A 35 12.09 -2.77 -4.09
N VAL A 36 11.69 -3.19 -2.89
CA VAL A 36 11.10 -2.32 -1.87
C VAL A 36 12.16 -2.02 -0.83
N VAL A 37 12.35 -0.73 -0.53
CA VAL A 37 13.24 -0.25 0.52
C VAL A 37 12.43 0.62 1.46
N THR A 38 12.41 0.28 2.73
CA THR A 38 11.69 1.02 3.78
C THR A 38 12.64 1.36 4.93
N SER A 39 12.24 2.35 5.73
CA SER A 39 12.83 2.59 7.05
C SER A 39 11.90 2.00 8.13
N GLN A 40 12.33 2.00 9.39
CA GLN A 40 11.56 1.47 10.51
C GLN A 40 10.46 2.43 11.03
N ILE A 41 9.96 3.33 10.17
CA ILE A 41 8.85 4.22 10.55
C ILE A 41 7.57 3.40 10.77
N ALA A 42 6.66 3.92 11.59
CA ALA A 42 5.35 3.29 11.79
C ALA A 42 4.62 3.08 10.44
N GLY A 43 4.05 1.89 10.24
CA GLY A 43 3.37 1.51 9.00
C GLY A 43 4.26 0.90 7.91
N HIS A 44 5.57 0.75 8.14
CA HIS A 44 6.45 0.13 7.14
C HIS A 44 6.12 -1.36 6.87
N ASP A 45 5.76 -2.12 7.89
CA ASP A 45 5.34 -3.53 7.74
C ASP A 45 4.01 -3.62 6.98
N ASP A 46 3.05 -2.75 7.31
CA ASP A 46 1.77 -2.66 6.61
C ASP A 46 1.97 -2.34 5.11
N PHE A 47 2.95 -1.49 4.79
CA PHE A 47 3.27 -1.15 3.39
C PHE A 47 3.83 -2.35 2.65
N ILE A 48 4.77 -3.09 3.26
CA ILE A 48 5.34 -4.29 2.68
C ILE A 48 4.23 -5.33 2.44
N GLN A 49 3.31 -5.50 3.38
CA GLN A 49 2.19 -6.42 3.26
C GLN A 49 1.24 -6.01 2.13
N ALA A 50 0.83 -4.74 2.07
CA ALA A 50 -0.04 -4.23 1.01
C ALA A 50 0.57 -4.42 -0.40
N VAL A 51 1.89 -4.22 -0.54
CA VAL A 51 2.60 -4.48 -1.80
C VAL A 51 2.54 -5.96 -2.17
N ARG A 52 2.76 -6.87 -1.21
CA ARG A 52 2.73 -8.32 -1.46
C ARG A 52 1.34 -8.79 -1.88
N GLU A 53 0.31 -8.39 -1.15
CA GLU A 53 -1.09 -8.75 -1.47
C GLU A 53 -1.45 -8.31 -2.88
N ARG A 54 -1.09 -7.08 -3.24
CA ARG A 54 -1.40 -6.53 -4.55
C ARG A 54 -0.64 -7.22 -5.69
N ILE A 55 0.61 -7.62 -5.47
CA ILE A 55 1.37 -8.42 -6.45
C ILE A 55 0.69 -9.79 -6.66
N THR A 56 0.27 -10.46 -5.58
CA THR A 56 -0.46 -11.73 -5.67
C THR A 56 -1.73 -11.60 -6.50
N GLU A 57 -2.54 -10.56 -6.24
CA GLU A 57 -3.74 -10.27 -7.04
C GLU A 57 -3.44 -9.94 -8.51
N MET A 58 -2.29 -9.31 -8.79
CA MET A 58 -1.87 -9.07 -10.17
C MET A 58 -1.43 -10.36 -10.86
N GLN A 59 -0.74 -11.26 -10.16
CA GLN A 59 -0.33 -12.56 -10.70
C GLN A 59 -1.52 -13.45 -11.04
N ASP A 60 -2.59 -13.45 -10.23
CA ASP A 60 -3.80 -14.23 -10.50
C ASP A 60 -4.55 -13.80 -11.78
N ARG A 61 -4.22 -12.63 -12.34
CA ARG A 61 -4.84 -12.08 -13.55
C ARG A 61 -4.10 -12.42 -14.85
N PHE A 62 -2.92 -13.05 -14.79
CA PHE A 62 -2.06 -13.36 -15.93
C PHE A 62 -1.63 -14.82 -15.95
#